data_AF-A0A349FHQ4-F1
#
_entry.id   AF-A0A349FHQ4-F1
#
_cell.length_a   1.000
_cell.length_b   1.000
_cell.length_c   1.000
_cell.angle_alpha   90.00
_cell.angle_beta   90.00
_cell.angle_gamma   90.00
#
_symmetry.space_group_name_H-M   'P 1'
#
loop_
_entity.id
_entity.type
_entity.pdbx_description
1 polymer ?
#
loop_
_entity_poly.entity_id
_entity_poly.type
_entity_poly.pdbx_seq_one_letter_code
_entity_poly.pdbx_strand_id
1 'polypeptide(L)' 'TGEFDCTSKGFTCPSCGNHDSSKVSVTRRVCGYLGSPDARPFNFGKQEEVKRRVKHL' A
#
# COMPACT_ATOMS: atom_id res chain seq x y z
N THR A 1 2.06 12.53 -8.55
CA THR A 1 2.47 11.30 -7.83
C THR A 1 1.78 11.28 -6.47
N GLY A 2 0.81 10.38 -6.29
CA GLY A 2 -0.01 10.29 -5.07
C GLY A 2 0.06 8.93 -4.38
N GLU A 3 1.07 8.12 -4.73
CA GLU A 3 1.30 6.81 -4.12
C GLU A 3 2.06 6.99 -2.81
N PHE A 4 1.58 6.31 -1.78
CA PHE A 4 2.25 6.26 -0.48
C PHE A 4 3.52 5.42 -0.56
N ASP A 5 4.57 5.88 0.12
CA ASP A 5 5.79 5.12 0.30
C ASP A 5 5.56 3.95 1.26
N CYS A 6 5.98 2.75 0.84
CA CYS A 6 5.93 1.54 1.66
C CYS A 6 7.20 1.46 2.50
N THR A 7 7.07 1.65 3.81
CA THR A 7 8.14 1.39 4.77
C THR A 7 7.89 0.09 5.51
N SER A 8 8.91 -0.45 6.18
CA SER A 8 8.75 -1.63 7.06
C SER A 8 7.81 -1.38 8.24
N LYS A 9 7.49 -0.13 8.56
CA LYS A 9 6.61 0.27 9.66
C LYS A 9 5.21 0.69 9.22
N GLY A 10 4.93 0.75 7.92
CA GLY A 10 3.64 1.20 7.38
C GLY A 10 3.77 2.12 6.17
N PHE A 11 2.78 2.99 5.98
CA PHE A 11 2.68 3.87 4.81
C PHE A 11 2.98 5.32 5.17
N THR A 12 3.69 6.03 4.29
CA THR A 12 3.99 7.46 4.47
C THR A 12 3.48 8.29 3.30
N CYS A 13 2.76 9.37 3.61
CA CYS A 13 2.27 10.31 2.61
C CYS A 13 3.43 11.14 2.04
N PRO A 14 3.69 11.12 0.73
CA PRO A 14 4.82 11.86 0.15
C PRO A 14 4.60 13.38 0.15
N SER A 15 3.35 13.86 0.26
CA SER A 15 3.06 15.31 0.25
C SER A 15 3.16 15.98 1.62
N CYS A 16 2.86 15.26 2.71
CA CYS A 16 2.85 15.85 4.07
C CYS A 16 3.64 15.05 5.11
N GLY A 17 4.25 13.92 4.75
CA GLY A 17 5.03 13.09 5.67
C GLY A 17 4.20 12.33 6.72
N ASN A 18 2.86 12.38 6.61
CA ASN A 18 2.00 11.71 7.56
C ASN A 18 2.19 10.18 7.49
N HIS A 19 2.36 9.57 8.66
CA HIS A 19 2.58 8.14 8.88
C HIS A 19 1.64 7.58 9.96
N ASP A 20 0.69 8.39 10.43
CA ASP A 20 -0.33 7.98 11.39
C ASP A 20 -1.42 7.15 10.68
N SER A 21 -1.48 5.86 10.98
CA SER A 21 -2.42 4.91 10.37
C SER A 21 -3.89 5.25 10.65
N SER A 22 -4.19 6.03 11.70
CA SER A 22 -5.56 6.48 11.98
C SER A 22 -6.04 7.60 11.04
N LYS A 23 -5.10 8.35 10.46
CA LYS A 23 -5.36 9.51 9.59
C LYS A 23 -5.05 9.22 8.13
N VAL A 24 -4.27 8.18 7.85
CA VAL A 24 -3.89 7.77 6.50
C VAL A 24 -4.84 6.68 6.02
N SER A 25 -5.36 6.85 4.80
CA SER A 25 -6.11 5.79 4.12
C SER A 25 -5.34 5.35 2.87
N VAL A 26 -4.78 4.13 2.93
CA VAL A 26 -4.14 3.50 1.78
C VAL A 26 -5.08 2.45 1.21
N THR A 27 -5.40 2.59 -0.07
CA THR A 27 -6.18 1.61 -0.83
C THR A 27 -5.36 1.14 -2.03
N ARG A 28 -5.26 -0.17 -2.23
CA ARG A 28 -4.51 -0.80 -3.34
C ARG A 28 -5.40 -1.72 -4.15
N ARG A 29 -5.13 -1.81 -5.46
CA ARG A 29 -5.78 -2.78 -6.35
C ARG A 29 -5.19 -4.17 -6.14
N VAL A 30 -6.05 -5.12 -5.76
CA VAL A 30 -5.67 -6.49 -5.40
C VAL A 30 -5.75 -7.40 -6.63
N CYS A 31 -6.84 -8.12 -6.83
CA CYS A 31 -7.11 -8.92 -8.04
C CYS A 31 -8.61 -8.86 -8.32
N GLY A 32 -9.05 -7.79 -8.98
CA GLY A 32 -10.45 -7.53 -9.28
C GLY A 32 -11.17 -6.60 -8.30
N TYR A 33 -10.56 -6.27 -7.16
CA TYR A 33 -11.13 -5.34 -6.17
C TYR A 33 -10.09 -4.41 -5.55
N LEU A 34 -10.58 -3.38 -4.84
CA LEU A 34 -9.79 -2.45 -4.05
C LEU A 34 -9.77 -2.90 -2.58
N GLY A 35 -8.59 -2.91 -1.96
CA GLY A 35 -8.44 -3.33 -0.56
C GLY A 35 -7.49 -2.43 0.21
N SER A 36 -7.71 -2.33 1.51
CA SER A 36 -6.89 -1.56 2.43
C SER A 36 -5.84 -2.48 3.09
N PRO A 37 -4.55 -2.40 2.70
CA PRO A 37 -3.50 -3.23 3.28
C PRO A 37 -3.30 -2.98 4.79
N ASP A 38 -3.73 -1.83 5.32
CA ASP A 38 -3.63 -1.48 6.74
C ASP A 38 -4.60 -2.32 7.60
N ALA A 39 -5.86 -2.44 7.16
CA ALA A 39 -6.89 -3.20 7.87
C ALA A 39 -6.78 -4.71 7.63
N ARG A 40 -6.34 -5.13 6.44
CA ARG A 40 -6.19 -6.55 6.08
C ARG A 40 -4.91 -6.75 5.28
N PRO A 41 -3.78 -7.01 5.95
CA PRO A 41 -2.50 -7.22 5.28
C PRO A 41 -2.56 -8.43 4.35
N PHE A 42 -1.79 -8.37 3.27
CA PHE A 42 -1.67 -9.51 2.37
C PHE A 42 -0.93 -10.67 3.06
N ASN A 43 -1.35 -11.88 2.75
CA ASN A 43 -0.54 -13.04 3.08
C ASN A 43 0.77 -13.02 2.28
N PHE A 44 1.76 -13.80 2.72
CA PHE A 44 3.09 -13.82 2.12
C PHE A 44 3.07 -14.04 0.59
N GLY A 45 2.32 -15.04 0.11
CA GLY A 45 2.24 -15.34 -1.32
C GLY A 45 1.65 -14.20 -2.15
N LYS A 46 0.62 -13.52 -1.64
CA LYS A 46 -0.02 -12.38 -2.30
C LYS A 46 0.88 -11.15 -2.30
N GLN A 47 1.62 -10.91 -1.21
CA GLN A 47 2.61 -9.85 -1.13
C GLN A 47 3.70 -10.02 -2.19
N GLU A 48 4.21 -11.25 -2.35
CA GLU A 48 5.21 -11.59 -3.36
C GLU A 48 4.67 -11.46 -4.79
N GLU A 49 3.40 -11.82 -5.02
CA GLU A 49 2.73 -11.59 -6.31
C GLU A 49 2.64 -10.10 -6.65
N VAL A 50 2.16 -9.28 -5.71
CA VAL A 50 2.04 -7.82 -5.90
C VAL A 50 3.40 -7.18 -6.15
N LYS A 51 4.45 -7.62 -5.44
CA LYS A 51 5.83 -7.12 -5.61
C LYS A 51 6.42 -7.43 -6.98
N ARG A 52 6.00 -8.54 -7.61
CA ARG A 52 6.44 -8.93 -8.98
C ARG A 52 5.69 -8.19 -10.09
N ARG A 53 4.67 -7.40 -9.78
CA ARG A 53 3.94 -6.64 -10.80
C ARG A 53 4.82 -5.54 -11.37
N VAL A 54 4.85 -5.45 -12.70
CA VAL A 54 5.55 -4.37 -13.39
C VAL A 54 4.76 -3.08 -13.21
N LYS A 55 5.45 -2.04 -12.74
CA LYS A 55 4.91 -0.68 -12.69
C LYS A 55 5.30 0.03 -13.98
N HIS A 56 4.33 0.27 -14.85
CA HIS A 56 4.50 1.14 -16.01
C HIS A 56 4.33 2.58 -15.54
N LEU A 57 5.43 3.31 -15.40
CA LEU A 57 5.47 4.71 -14.96
C LEU A 57 5.41 5.67 -16.15
#